data_AF-A0A957EPX0-F1
#
_entry.id   AF-A0A957EPX0-F1
#
_cell.length_a   1.000
_cell.length_b   1.000
_cell.length_c   1.000
_cell.angle_alpha   90.00
_cell.angle_beta   90.00
_cell.angle_gamma   90.00
#
_symmetry.space_group_name_H-M   'P 1'
#
loop_
_entity.id
_entity.type
_entity.pdbx_description
1 polymer ?
#
loop_
_entity_poly.entity_id
_entity_poly.type
_entity_poly.pdbx_seq_one_letter_code
_entity_poly.pdbx_strand_id
1 'polypeptide(L)'
;MHLEQLRDAEDARRKGQARRTLMQLIWLLVTGAGAYILTSLLFAQNENLYATLYRQFSIPTWVPTAVIFWAIVLLIVILMQLVFILSFMLASNEGRRRPGTPSLHSRNKDPLDDRF
;
A
#
# COMPACT_ATOMS: atom_id res chain seq x y z
N MET A 1 34.93 16.76 8.11
CA MET A 1 33.85 17.13 9.05
C MET A 1 32.51 17.43 8.40
N HIS A 2 32.35 18.50 7.58
CA HIS A 2 31.02 18.80 7.01
C HIS A 2 30.54 17.75 5.98
N LEU A 3 31.46 17.20 5.18
CA LEU A 3 31.17 16.12 4.22
C LEU A 3 30.80 14.79 4.88
N GLU A 4 31.38 14.47 6.04
CA GLU A 4 31.07 13.25 6.80
C GLU A 4 29.68 13.34 7.43
N GLN A 5 29.32 14.51 7.98
CA GLN A 5 27.99 14.77 8.52
C GLN A 5 26.89 14.70 7.45
N LEU A 6 27.15 15.18 6.23
CA LEU A 6 26.23 15.04 5.10
C LEU A 6 26.03 13.58 4.69
N ARG A 7 27.10 12.79 4.73
CA ARG A 7 27.09 11.36 4.39
C ARG A 7 26.35 10.52 5.44
N ASP A 8 26.56 10.80 6.73
CA ASP A 8 25.82 10.17 7.83
C ASP A 8 24.32 10.53 7.81
N ALA A 9 23.98 11.76 7.43
CA ALA A 9 22.59 12.20 7.25
C ALA A 9 21.89 11.47 6.08
N GLU A 10 22.60 11.25 4.97
CA GLU A 10 22.10 10.43 3.86
C GLU A 10 21.90 8.97 4.27
N ASP A 11 22.86 8.37 4.97
CA ASP A 11 22.76 6.98 5.41
C ASP A 11 21.63 6.79 6.44
N ALA A 12 21.39 7.78 7.31
CA ALA A 12 20.25 7.79 8.22
C ALA A 12 18.91 7.92 7.48
N ARG A 13 18.83 8.80 6.46
CA ARG A 13 17.64 8.93 5.58
C ARG A 13 17.35 7.63 4.84
N ARG A 14 18.38 6.97 4.29
CA ARG A 14 18.27 5.67 3.59
C ARG A 14 17.80 4.55 4.54
N LYS A 15 18.33 4.50 5.76
CA LYS A 15 17.89 3.53 6.79
C LYS A 15 16.43 3.73 7.19
N GLY A 16 15.97 4.99 7.27
CA GLY A 16 14.57 5.32 7.55
C GLY A 16 13.62 4.91 6.42
N GLN A 17 14.00 5.16 5.17
CA GLN A 17 13.23 4.73 3.99
C GLN A 17 13.18 3.20 3.86
N ALA A 18 14.31 2.51 4.03
CA ALA A 18 14.39 1.06 3.93
C ALA A 18 13.46 0.35 4.93
N ARG A 19 13.38 0.83 6.18
CA ARG A 19 12.46 0.27 7.19
C ARG A 19 10.99 0.48 6.81
N ARG A 20 10.63 1.64 6.27
CA ARG A 20 9.27 1.93 5.79
C ARG A 20 8.90 1.02 4.63
N THR A 21 9.78 0.87 3.65
CA THR A 21 9.57 -0.02 2.50
C THR A 21 9.44 -1.48 2.93
N LEU A 22 10.26 -1.94 3.88
CA LEU A 22 10.18 -3.30 4.40
C LEU A 22 8.86 -3.56 5.13
N MET A 23 8.40 -2.61 5.95
CA MET A 23 7.11 -2.71 6.62
C MET A 23 5.94 -2.68 5.63
N GLN A 24 6.02 -1.87 4.59
CA GLN A 24 5.01 -1.83 3.51
C GLN A 24 5.00 -3.14 2.70
N LEU A 25 6.15 -3.75 2.47
CA LEU A 25 6.26 -5.05 1.79
C LEU A 25 5.66 -6.18 2.63
N ILE A 26 5.95 -6.22 3.94
CA ILE A 26 5.33 -7.18 4.86
C ILE A 26 3.81 -6.98 4.87
N TRP A 27 3.34 -5.74 4.93
CA TRP A 27 1.92 -5.43 4.89
C TRP A 27 1.25 -5.85 3.58
N LEU A 28 1.92 -5.64 2.44
CA LEU A 28 1.44 -6.09 1.14
C LEU A 28 1.31 -7.61 1.09
N LEU A 29 2.28 -8.35 1.64
CA LEU A 29 2.21 -9.81 1.72
C LEU A 29 1.05 -10.29 2.61
N VAL A 30 0.87 -9.66 3.77
CA VAL A 30 -0.22 -10.00 4.71
C VAL A 30 -1.58 -9.72 4.08
N THR A 31 -1.76 -8.56 3.45
CA THR A 31 -3.01 -8.20 2.77
C THR A 31 -3.27 -9.08 1.55
N GLY A 32 -2.23 -9.46 0.79
CA GLY A 32 -2.33 -10.41 -0.31
C GLY A 32 -2.79 -11.79 0.15
N ALA A 33 -2.16 -12.34 1.19
CA ALA A 33 -2.55 -13.63 1.77
C ALA A 33 -3.97 -13.58 2.36
N GLY A 34 -4.30 -12.50 3.08
CA GLY A 34 -5.64 -12.27 3.62
C GLY A 34 -6.71 -12.19 2.54
N ALA A 35 -6.46 -11.44 1.46
CA ALA A 35 -7.36 -11.32 0.32
C ALA A 35 -7.58 -12.65 -0.39
N TYR A 36 -6.54 -13.46 -0.55
CA TYR A 36 -6.65 -14.80 -1.12
C TYR A 36 -7.57 -15.70 -0.28
N ILE A 37 -7.36 -15.74 1.04
CA ILE A 37 -8.17 -16.56 1.96
C ILE A 37 -9.64 -16.08 1.93
N LEU A 38 -9.87 -14.77 2.03
CA LEU A 38 -11.21 -14.17 1.98
C LEU A 38 -11.93 -14.53 0.68
N THR A 39 -11.25 -14.38 -0.45
CA THR A 39 -11.83 -14.69 -1.77
C THR A 39 -12.12 -16.19 -1.88
N SER A 40 -11.18 -17.04 -1.44
CA SER A 40 -11.37 -18.50 -1.41
C SER A 40 -12.59 -18.90 -0.59
N LEU A 41 -12.76 -18.35 0.61
CA LEU A 41 -13.94 -18.60 1.45
C LEU A 41 -15.24 -18.12 0.79
N LEU A 42 -15.21 -16.95 0.15
CA LEU A 42 -16.37 -16.39 -0.53
C LEU A 42 -16.86 -17.29 -1.67
N PHE A 43 -15.93 -17.81 -2.47
CA PHE A 43 -16.25 -18.73 -3.57
C PHE A 43 -16.58 -20.15 -3.09
N ALA A 44 -16.02 -20.60 -1.97
CA ALA A 44 -16.36 -21.89 -1.38
C ALA A 44 -17.80 -21.93 -0.84
N GLN A 45 -18.31 -20.80 -0.33
CA GLN A 45 -19.68 -20.73 0.22
C GLN A 45 -20.75 -20.44 -0.84
N ASN A 46 -20.40 -19.84 -1.97
CA ASN A 46 -21.36 -19.48 -3.01
C ASN A 46 -21.06 -20.19 -4.34
N GLU A 47 -21.70 -21.33 -4.56
CA GLU A 47 -21.58 -22.12 -5.79
C GLU A 47 -22.00 -21.34 -7.05
N ASN A 48 -22.92 -20.38 -6.92
CA ASN A 48 -23.42 -19.57 -8.04
C ASN A 48 -22.66 -18.26 -8.25
N LEU A 49 -21.60 -17.97 -7.48
CA LEU A 49 -20.94 -16.66 -7.53
C LEU A 49 -20.32 -16.40 -8.91
N TYR A 50 -19.66 -17.39 -9.49
CA TYR A 50 -19.12 -17.28 -10.84
C TYR A 50 -20.22 -16.97 -11.86
N ALA A 51 -21.30 -17.75 -11.89
CA ALA A 51 -22.39 -17.56 -12.85
C ALA A 51 -23.01 -16.16 -12.74
N THR A 52 -23.19 -15.65 -11.52
CA THR A 52 -23.64 -14.29 -11.28
C THR A 52 -22.65 -13.26 -11.81
N LEU A 53 -21.35 -13.42 -11.57
CA LEU A 53 -20.32 -12.51 -12.07
C LEU A 53 -20.26 -12.48 -13.60
N TYR A 54 -20.29 -13.64 -14.27
CA TYR A 54 -20.29 -13.70 -15.74
C TYR A 54 -21.50 -12.97 -16.32
N ARG A 55 -22.68 -13.13 -15.72
CA ARG A 55 -23.92 -12.47 -16.19
C ARG A 55 -23.93 -10.98 -15.88
N GLN A 56 -23.63 -10.59 -14.64
CA GLN A 56 -23.71 -9.21 -14.18
C GLN A 56 -22.69 -8.31 -14.89
N PHE A 57 -21.47 -8.81 -15.08
CA PHE A 57 -20.38 -8.06 -15.71
C PHE A 57 -20.25 -8.36 -17.21
N SER A 58 -21.20 -9.12 -17.79
CA SER A 58 -21.18 -9.52 -19.20
C SER A 58 -19.81 -10.09 -19.64
N ILE A 59 -19.19 -10.88 -18.75
CA ILE A 59 -17.88 -11.45 -19.01
C ILE A 59 -18.07 -12.60 -20.02
N PRO A 60 -17.29 -12.64 -21.11
CA PRO A 60 -17.37 -13.75 -22.05
C PRO A 60 -16.99 -15.08 -21.39
N THR A 61 -17.67 -16.16 -21.78
CA THR A 61 -17.45 -17.51 -21.22
C THR A 61 -16.09 -18.14 -21.57
N TRP A 62 -15.38 -17.57 -22.55
CA TRP A 62 -14.00 -17.98 -22.86
C TRP A 62 -12.99 -17.51 -21.80
N VAL A 63 -13.35 -16.54 -20.95
CA VAL A 63 -12.48 -16.08 -19.87
C VAL A 63 -12.42 -17.16 -18.78
N PRO A 64 -11.24 -17.67 -18.41
CA PRO A 64 -11.11 -18.67 -17.35
C PRO A 64 -11.55 -18.13 -16.00
N THR A 65 -12.21 -18.97 -15.19
CA THR A 65 -12.64 -18.63 -13.81
C THR A 65 -11.49 -18.18 -12.92
N ALA A 66 -10.29 -18.75 -13.14
CA ALA A 66 -9.07 -18.35 -12.44
C ALA A 66 -8.71 -16.86 -12.65
N VAL A 67 -8.95 -16.31 -13.84
CA VAL A 67 -8.68 -14.89 -14.12
C VAL A 67 -9.60 -14.00 -13.29
N ILE A 68 -10.89 -14.37 -13.21
CA ILE A 68 -11.87 -13.64 -12.40
C ILE A 68 -11.52 -13.71 -10.92
N PHE A 69 -11.13 -14.89 -10.44
CA PHE A 69 -10.69 -15.08 -9.06
C PHE A 69 -9.52 -14.15 -8.72
N TRP A 70 -8.45 -14.15 -9.52
CA TRP A 70 -7.30 -13.28 -9.29
C TRP A 70 -7.63 -11.79 -9.45
N ALA A 71 -8.54 -11.43 -10.35
CA ALA A 71 -9.02 -10.06 -10.48
C ALA A 71 -9.71 -9.57 -9.21
N ILE A 72 -10.52 -10.42 -8.56
CA ILE A 72 -11.17 -10.10 -7.28
C ILE A 72 -10.17 -10.01 -6.14
N VAL A 73 -9.22 -10.96 -6.05
CA VAL A 73 -8.13 -10.88 -5.06
C VAL A 73 -7.39 -9.56 -5.19
N LEU A 74 -7.00 -9.19 -6.41
CA LEU A 74 -6.28 -7.95 -6.69
C LEU A 74 -7.14 -6.71 -6.35
N LEU A 75 -8.43 -6.72 -6.66
CA LEU A 75 -9.36 -5.65 -6.29
C LEU A 75 -9.43 -5.46 -4.78
N ILE A 76 -9.54 -6.55 -4.01
CA ILE A 76 -9.57 -6.51 -2.54
C ILE A 76 -8.24 -5.98 -2.00
N VAL A 77 -7.11 -6.43 -2.54
CA VAL A 77 -5.79 -5.92 -2.15
C VAL A 77 -5.71 -4.41 -2.40
N ILE A 78 -6.11 -3.93 -3.57
CA ILE A 78 -6.13 -2.49 -3.88
C ILE A 78 -6.99 -1.73 -2.86
N LEU A 79 -8.20 -2.21 -2.58
CA LEU A 79 -9.09 -1.58 -1.61
C LEU A 79 -8.45 -1.53 -0.20
N MET A 80 -7.83 -2.61 0.25
CA MET A 80 -7.12 -2.64 1.53
C MET A 80 -5.91 -1.68 1.55
N GLN A 81 -5.17 -1.58 0.46
CA GLN A 81 -4.04 -0.64 0.34
C GLN A 81 -4.52 0.82 0.36
N LEU A 82 -5.66 1.13 -0.28
CA LEU A 82 -6.27 2.46 -0.22
C LEU A 82 -6.68 2.83 1.22
N VAL A 83 -7.34 1.92 1.94
CA VAL A 83 -7.71 2.12 3.35
C VAL A 83 -6.45 2.32 4.21
N PHE A 84 -5.37 1.58 3.94
CA PHE A 84 -4.11 1.75 4.64
C PHE A 84 -3.48 3.12 4.37
N ILE A 85 -3.44 3.59 3.13
CA ILE A 85 -2.91 4.92 2.78
C ILE A 85 -3.72 6.02 3.48
N LEU A 86 -5.05 5.94 3.44
CA LEU A 86 -5.92 6.89 4.14
C LEU A 86 -5.72 6.84 5.66
N SER A 87 -5.60 5.65 6.23
CA SER A 87 -5.32 5.47 7.66
C SER A 87 -3.97 6.06 8.05
N PHE A 88 -2.94 5.86 7.21
CA PHE A 88 -1.63 6.46 7.40
C PHE A 88 -1.70 7.99 7.32
N MET A 89 -2.42 8.56 6.35
CA MET A 89 -2.61 10.00 6.24
C MET A 89 -3.31 10.60 7.47
N LEU A 90 -4.28 9.89 8.04
CA LEU A 90 -5.05 10.35 9.21
C LEU A 90 -4.29 10.19 10.54
N ALA A 91 -3.59 9.07 10.73
CA ALA A 91 -2.96 8.71 12.00
C ALA A 91 -1.48 9.09 12.12
N SER A 92 -0.75 9.23 11.00
CA SER A 92 0.68 9.55 11.03
C SER A 92 0.93 11.05 11.18
N ASN A 93 1.73 11.44 12.19
CA ASN A 93 2.23 12.80 12.34
C ASN A 93 3.03 13.30 11.11
N GLU A 94 3.64 12.39 10.33
CA GLU A 94 4.31 12.73 9.07
C GLU A 94 3.31 13.02 7.92
N GLY A 95 2.14 12.37 7.90
CA GLY A 95 1.09 12.62 6.90
C GLY A 95 0.31 13.91 7.16
N ARG A 96 0.30 14.39 8.40
CA ARG A 96 -0.26 15.67 8.83
C ARG A 96 0.71 16.86 8.76
N ARG A 97 1.97 16.63 8.35
CA ARG A 97 2.94 17.72 8.22
C ARG A 97 2.57 18.62 7.06
N ARG A 98 2.45 19.91 7.36
CA ARG A 98 2.41 20.94 6.32
C ARG A 98 3.80 21.00 5.67
N PRO A 99 3.87 21.13 4.33
CA PRO A 99 5.14 21.41 3.66
C PRO A 99 5.83 22.62 4.34
N GLY A 100 7.12 22.51 4.63
CA GLY A 100 7.89 23.55 5.31
C GLY A 100 7.98 23.46 6.83
N THR A 101 7.45 22.41 7.47
CA THR A 101 7.61 22.21 8.93
C THR A 101 8.77 21.26 9.25
N PRO A 102 9.71 21.64 10.17
CA PRO A 102 10.88 20.83 10.49
C PRO A 102 10.50 19.43 10.98
N SER A 103 11.33 18.44 10.62
CA SER A 103 11.07 17.05 10.96
C SER A 103 11.41 16.75 12.44
N LEU A 104 10.82 15.69 13.01
CA LEU A 104 11.00 15.34 14.43
C LEU A 104 12.43 14.85 14.73
N HIS A 105 13.22 14.61 13.69
CA HIS A 105 14.62 14.19 13.75
C HIS A 105 15.57 15.24 13.15
N SER A 106 15.07 16.37 12.66
CA SER A 106 15.88 17.42 12.01
C SER A 106 15.34 18.79 12.37
N ARG A 107 16.12 19.55 13.15
CA ARG A 107 15.82 20.95 13.50
C ARG A 107 15.92 21.89 12.29
N ASN A 108 16.59 21.45 11.22
CA ASN A 108 16.69 22.19 9.96
C ASN A 108 15.54 21.82 9.02
N LYS A 109 14.89 22.86 8.48
CA LYS A 109 13.89 22.81 7.41
C LYS A 109 14.52 22.16 6.17
N ASP A 110 13.77 21.29 5.48
CA ASP A 110 14.29 20.64 4.28
C ASP A 110 14.46 21.68 3.16
N PRO A 111 15.64 21.86 2.54
CA PRO A 111 15.86 22.85 1.48
C PRO A 111 15.05 22.57 0.20
N LEU A 112 14.39 21.42 0.09
CA LEU A 112 13.43 21.10 -0.96
C LEU A 112 12.02 21.66 -0.68
N ASP A 113 11.70 22.03 0.56
CA ASP A 113 10.41 22.65 0.93
C ASP A 113 10.31 24.12 0.49
N ASP A 114 11.43 24.78 0.16
CA ASP A 114 11.44 26.18 -0.29
C ASP A 114 11.23 26.33 -1.80
N ARG A 115 11.06 25.22 -2.54
CA ARG A 115 10.91 25.23 -4.01
C ARG A 115 9.46 25.20 -4.51
N PHE A 116 8.47 25.18 -3.61
CA PHE A 116 7.04 25.21 -3.95
C PHE A 116 6.27 26.17 -3.05
#